data_AF-A0A6A7KKT5-F1
#
_entry.id   AF-A0A6A7KKT5-F1
#
_cell.length_a   1.000
_cell.length_b   1.000
_cell.length_c   1.000
_cell.angle_alpha   90.00
_cell.angle_beta   90.00
_cell.angle_gamma   90.00
#
_symmetry.space_group_name_H-M   'P 1'
#
loop_
_entity.id
_entity.type
_entity.pdbx_description
1 polymer ?
#
loop_
_entity_poly.entity_id
_entity_poly.type
_entity_poly.pdbx_seq_one_letter_code
_entity_poly.pdbx_strand_id
1 'polypeptide(L)'
;MLDSQARPVRSLWAIMDNMSLDDAKCALKEREGCQKINAIHSSDQESAKRDKILDLDAWAEAHSVEHVIWTGLPPKFDNQNSRPDVNQVIRHLHGLRGAKRDNAERYIRRAPRQIDTEYRRAIEAEFGWTYFGNDEGVRS
;
A
#
# COMPACT_ATOMS: atom_id res chain seq x y z
N MET A 1 1.59 -5.07 -13.36
CA MET A 1 1.68 -3.75 -14.01
C MET A 1 0.71 -2.82 -13.29
N LEU A 2 1.12 -1.62 -12.88
CA LEU A 2 0.18 -0.58 -12.47
C LEU A 2 -0.43 0.07 -13.73
N ASP A 3 -1.75 0.18 -13.72
CA ASP A 3 -2.71 0.55 -14.78
C ASP A 3 -2.60 2.02 -15.20
N SER A 4 -2.70 2.33 -16.49
CA SER A 4 -2.64 3.70 -17.04
C SER A 4 -3.84 4.57 -16.68
N GLN A 5 -4.91 3.98 -16.13
CA GLN A 5 -6.08 4.70 -15.61
C GLN A 5 -6.03 4.95 -14.10
N ALA A 6 -4.93 4.60 -13.43
CA ALA A 6 -4.81 4.76 -11.99
C ALA A 6 -4.73 6.25 -11.61
N ARG A 7 -5.64 6.70 -10.74
CA ARG A 7 -5.53 8.02 -10.11
C ARG A 7 -4.36 8.04 -9.12
N PRO A 8 -3.58 9.14 -9.05
CA PRO A 8 -2.56 9.29 -8.03
C PRO A 8 -3.17 9.16 -6.63
N VAL A 9 -2.49 8.43 -5.76
CA VAL A 9 -2.87 8.27 -4.34
C VAL A 9 -1.70 8.69 -3.47
N ARG A 10 -2.01 9.20 -2.28
CA ARG A 10 -0.99 9.51 -1.29
C ARG A 10 -0.32 8.23 -0.82
N SER A 11 0.99 8.15 -0.99
CA SER A 11 1.83 7.08 -0.45
C SER A 11 2.47 7.52 0.87
N LEU A 12 2.68 6.55 1.76
CA LEU A 12 3.44 6.74 2.99
C LEU A 12 4.88 6.26 2.77
N TRP A 13 5.82 6.90 3.44
CA TRP A 13 7.25 6.63 3.36
C TRP A 13 7.88 6.74 4.74
N ALA A 14 9.09 6.21 4.88
CA ALA A 14 9.89 6.31 6.10
C ALA A 14 11.37 6.38 5.73
N ILE A 15 12.17 7.08 6.54
CA ILE A 15 13.63 7.11 6.39
C ILE A 15 14.22 5.78 6.86
N MET A 16 15.21 5.31 6.11
CA MET A 16 16.05 4.17 6.46
C MET A 16 17.50 4.67 6.44
N ASP A 17 18.23 4.40 7.52
CA ASP A 17 19.64 4.73 7.64
C ASP A 17 20.46 3.44 7.45
N ASN A 18 20.77 3.13 6.19
CA ASN A 18 21.54 1.95 5.81
C ASN A 18 22.81 2.37 5.08
N MET A 19 23.87 1.58 5.24
CA MET A 19 25.21 1.92 4.75
C MET A 19 25.34 1.90 3.22
N SER A 20 24.44 1.22 2.50
CA SER A 20 24.43 1.18 1.04
C SER A 20 23.03 0.95 0.47
N LEU A 21 22.84 1.27 -0.82
CA LEU A 21 21.60 0.99 -1.54
C LEU A 21 21.26 -0.51 -1.60
N ASP A 22 22.27 -1.37 -1.71
CA ASP A 22 22.06 -2.82 -1.73
C ASP A 22 21.64 -3.35 -0.36
N ASP A 23 22.23 -2.85 0.72
CA ASP A 23 21.79 -3.16 2.09
C ASP A 23 20.36 -2.68 2.33
N ALA A 24 20.00 -1.49 1.82
CA ALA A 24 18.64 -0.97 1.87
C ALA A 24 17.64 -1.87 1.13
N LYS A 25 18.01 -2.38 -0.05
CA LYS A 25 17.19 -3.33 -0.82
C LYS A 25 17.02 -4.67 -0.09
N CYS A 26 18.09 -5.18 0.53
CA CYS A 26 18.04 -6.41 1.34
C CYS A 26 17.14 -6.23 2.56
N ALA A 27 17.30 -5.13 3.31
CA ALA A 27 16.47 -4.83 4.47
C ALA A 27 14.98 -4.69 4.11
N LEU A 28 14.67 -4.00 3.01
CA LEU A 28 13.29 -3.90 2.52
C LEU A 28 12.74 -5.26 2.08
N LYS A 29 13.55 -6.08 1.40
CA LYS A 29 13.16 -7.45 1.00
C LYS A 29 12.79 -8.30 2.21
N GLU A 30 13.61 -8.27 3.26
CA GLU A 30 13.37 -9.01 4.50
C GLU A 30 12.09 -8.55 5.19
N ARG A 31 11.91 -7.22 5.33
CA ARG A 31 10.71 -6.63 5.93
C ARG A 31 9.43 -7.07 5.22
N GLU A 32 9.46 -7.09 3.89
CA GLU A 32 8.29 -7.39 3.05
C GLU A 32 8.12 -8.90 2.78
N GLY A 33 8.98 -9.75 3.34
CA GLY A 33 8.95 -11.20 3.13
C GLY A 33 9.11 -11.60 1.65
N CYS A 34 9.72 -10.73 0.83
CA CYS A 34 9.82 -10.93 -0.60
C CYS A 34 10.90 -11.97 -0.91
N GLN A 35 10.56 -13.07 -1.61
CA GLN A 35 11.57 -14.09 -1.96
C GLN A 35 12.57 -13.62 -3.03
N LYS A 36 12.17 -12.67 -3.90
CA LYS A 36 12.97 -12.20 -5.03
C LYS A 36 13.39 -10.73 -4.82
N ILE A 37 14.70 -10.46 -4.89
CA ILE A 37 15.25 -9.10 -4.82
C ILE A 37 14.76 -8.22 -5.98
N ASN A 38 14.46 -8.81 -7.14
CA ASN A 38 13.94 -8.10 -8.33
C ASN A 38 12.52 -7.52 -8.14
N ALA A 39 11.88 -7.82 -7.01
CA ALA A 39 10.64 -7.17 -6.59
C ALA A 39 10.89 -5.82 -5.91
N ILE A 40 12.15 -5.47 -5.59
CA ILE A 40 12.56 -4.19 -5.04
C ILE A 40 13.12 -3.30 -6.16
N HIS A 41 12.62 -2.08 -6.24
CA HIS A 41 13.00 -1.05 -7.19
C HIS A 41 13.69 0.11 -6.48
N SER A 42 14.49 0.87 -7.22
CA SER A 42 15.16 2.08 -6.73
C SER A 42 15.05 3.24 -7.70
N SER A 43 15.17 4.47 -7.18
CA SER A 43 15.23 5.73 -7.95
C SER A 43 16.32 5.71 -9.01
N ASP A 44 17.44 5.03 -8.72
CA ASP A 44 18.63 4.97 -9.55
C ASP A 44 18.48 4.03 -10.77
N GLN A 45 17.40 3.24 -10.82
CA GLN A 45 17.14 2.37 -11.96
C GLN A 45 16.43 3.14 -13.06
N GLU A 46 17.04 3.23 -14.24
CA GLU A 46 16.36 3.58 -15.48
C GLU A 46 15.34 2.47 -15.82
N SER A 47 14.15 2.56 -15.25
CA SER A 47 13.09 1.60 -15.48
C SER A 47 11.78 2.31 -15.76
N ALA A 48 10.96 1.75 -16.66
CA ALA A 48 9.56 2.16 -16.91
C ALA A 48 8.65 2.06 -15.66
N LYS A 49 9.21 1.69 -14.50
CA LYS A 49 8.55 1.67 -13.20
C LYS A 49 8.77 2.97 -12.42
N ARG A 50 9.85 3.71 -12.70
CA ARG A 50 10.12 5.06 -12.16
C ARG A 50 9.08 6.05 -12.65
N ASP A 51 8.71 5.97 -13.93
CA ASP A 51 7.69 6.82 -14.59
C ASP A 51 6.28 6.70 -13.96
N LYS A 52 6.09 5.75 -13.05
CA LYS A 52 4.82 5.52 -12.35
C LYS A 52 4.73 6.22 -11.00
N ILE A 53 5.84 6.81 -10.53
CA ILE A 53 5.87 7.67 -9.35
C ILE A 53 6.08 9.10 -9.85
N LEU A 54 5.04 9.91 -9.74
CA LEU A 54 5.08 11.29 -10.20
C LEU A 54 6.08 12.10 -9.37
N ASP A 55 6.86 12.94 -10.05
CA ASP A 55 7.78 13.92 -9.46
C ASP A 55 8.77 13.31 -8.44
N LEU A 56 9.15 12.04 -8.61
CA LEU A 56 9.98 11.31 -7.65
C LEU A 56 11.29 12.04 -7.32
N ASP A 57 11.94 12.62 -8.33
CA ASP A 57 13.24 13.28 -8.17
C ASP A 57 13.12 14.59 -7.40
N ALA A 58 12.16 15.44 -7.80
CA ALA A 58 11.88 16.69 -7.10
C ALA A 58 11.43 16.42 -5.65
N TRP A 59 10.66 15.35 -5.44
CA TRP A 59 10.25 14.92 -4.11
C TRP A 59 11.45 14.48 -3.25
N ALA A 60 12.36 13.67 -3.82
CA ALA A 60 13.54 13.18 -3.10
C ALA A 60 14.48 14.34 -2.71
N GLU A 61 14.73 15.26 -3.64
CA GLU A 61 15.53 16.48 -3.39
C GLU A 61 14.93 17.32 -2.27
N ALA A 62 13.62 17.59 -2.32
CA ALA A 62 12.91 18.38 -1.31
C ALA A 62 12.94 17.76 0.09
N HIS A 63 13.14 16.44 0.19
CA HIS A 63 13.23 15.71 1.46
C HIS A 63 14.65 15.31 1.84
N SER A 64 15.67 15.76 1.08
CA SER A 64 17.08 15.40 1.28
C SER A 64 17.31 13.87 1.32
N VAL A 65 16.59 13.15 0.47
CA VAL A 65 16.70 11.70 0.33
C VAL A 65 17.57 11.39 -0.88
N GLU A 66 18.67 10.64 -0.65
CA GLU A 66 19.61 10.27 -1.71
C GLU A 66 19.03 9.18 -2.63
N HIS A 67 18.41 8.16 -2.04
CA HIS A 67 17.82 7.05 -2.78
C HIS A 67 16.43 6.70 -2.27
N VAL A 68 15.51 6.45 -3.21
CA VAL A 68 14.17 5.95 -2.89
C VAL A 68 14.07 4.50 -3.32
N ILE A 69 13.62 3.62 -2.42
CA ILE A 69 13.37 2.21 -2.71
C ILE A 69 11.93 1.81 -2.42
N TRP A 70 11.36 0.91 -3.23
CA TRP A 70 9.99 0.44 -3.07
C TRP A 70 9.77 -0.96 -3.61
N THR A 71 8.72 -1.64 -3.15
CA THR A 71 8.29 -2.93 -3.70
C THR A 71 7.40 -2.75 -4.93
N GLY A 72 7.74 -3.39 -6.05
CA GLY A 72 6.92 -3.48 -7.26
C GLY A 72 6.04 -4.73 -7.31
N LEU A 73 5.43 -5.12 -6.19
CA LEU A 73 4.58 -6.30 -6.15
C LEU A 73 3.30 -6.07 -6.97
N PRO A 74 2.90 -7.01 -7.85
CA PRO A 74 1.63 -6.89 -8.55
C PRO A 74 0.46 -6.99 -7.56
N PRO A 75 -0.65 -6.28 -7.80
CA PRO A 75 -1.86 -6.48 -7.03
C PRO A 75 -2.30 -7.94 -7.16
N LYS A 76 -2.65 -8.55 -6.04
CA LYS A 76 -3.27 -9.87 -5.99
C LYS A 76 -4.67 -9.74 -5.42
N PHE A 77 -5.65 -10.24 -6.15
CA PHE A 77 -7.02 -10.34 -5.69
C PHE A 77 -7.54 -11.73 -6.04
N ASP A 78 -8.07 -12.43 -5.04
CA ASP A 78 -8.61 -13.78 -5.19
C ASP A 78 -7.65 -14.75 -5.93
N ASN A 79 -6.37 -14.74 -5.52
CA ASN A 79 -5.27 -15.50 -6.14
C ASN A 79 -4.99 -15.19 -7.62
N GLN A 80 -5.59 -14.14 -8.18
CA GLN A 80 -5.33 -13.66 -9.52
C GLN A 80 -4.47 -12.39 -9.47
N ASN A 81 -3.59 -12.23 -10.45
CA ASN A 81 -2.78 -11.01 -10.60
C ASN A 81 -3.61 -9.91 -11.29
N SER A 82 -4.78 -9.59 -10.72
CA SER A 82 -5.69 -8.56 -11.22
C SER A 82 -5.98 -7.53 -10.14
N ARG A 83 -6.21 -6.29 -10.58
CA ARG A 83 -6.72 -5.23 -9.72
C ARG A 83 -8.24 -5.31 -9.76
N PRO A 84 -8.92 -5.49 -8.62
CA PRO A 84 -10.38 -5.48 -8.60
C PRO A 84 -10.89 -4.04 -8.74
N ASP A 85 -12.05 -3.87 -9.36
CA ASP A 85 -12.81 -2.64 -9.25
C ASP A 85 -13.49 -2.52 -7.85
N VAL A 86 -14.02 -1.34 -7.54
CA VAL A 86 -14.66 -1.07 -6.24
C VAL A 86 -15.83 -2.02 -5.98
N ASN A 87 -16.67 -2.30 -6.99
CA ASN A 87 -17.84 -3.17 -6.84
C ASN A 87 -17.43 -4.63 -6.60
N GLN A 88 -16.35 -5.10 -7.24
CA GLN A 88 -15.78 -6.42 -7.00
C GLN A 88 -15.28 -6.56 -5.56
N VAL A 89 -14.61 -5.54 -5.02
CA VAL A 89 -14.17 -5.52 -3.62
C VAL A 89 -15.37 -5.58 -2.67
N ILE A 90 -16.39 -4.74 -2.87
CA ILE A 90 -17.59 -4.72 -2.04
C ILE A 90 -18.31 -6.08 -2.07
N ARG A 91 -18.49 -6.66 -3.26
CA ARG A 91 -19.11 -7.99 -3.42
C ARG A 91 -18.31 -9.09 -2.71
N HIS A 92 -16.98 -9.04 -2.80
CA HIS A 92 -16.11 -9.99 -2.12
C HIS A 92 -16.26 -9.89 -0.60
N LEU A 93 -16.22 -8.68 -0.04
CA LEU A 93 -16.40 -8.44 1.39
C LEU A 93 -17.78 -8.88 1.89
N HIS A 94 -18.83 -8.65 1.10
CA HIS A 94 -20.19 -9.16 1.35
C HIS A 94 -20.25 -10.68 1.41
N GLY A 95 -19.38 -11.40 0.69
CA GLY A 95 -19.31 -12.86 0.70
C GLY A 95 -18.56 -13.46 1.89
N LEU A 96 -17.77 -12.66 2.62
CA LEU A 96 -16.96 -13.18 3.74
C LEU A 96 -17.82 -13.54 4.95
N ARG A 97 -17.46 -14.61 5.65
CA ARG A 97 -18.15 -15.10 6.86
C ARG A 97 -17.14 -15.53 7.93
N GLY A 98 -17.59 -15.49 9.20
CA GLY A 98 -16.79 -15.84 10.37
C GLY A 98 -15.45 -15.09 10.44
N ALA A 99 -14.40 -15.78 10.86
CA ALA A 99 -13.08 -15.19 11.10
C ALA A 99 -12.49 -14.44 9.89
N LYS A 100 -12.84 -14.82 8.65
CA LYS A 100 -12.37 -14.10 7.46
C LYS A 100 -12.97 -12.68 7.39
N ARG A 101 -14.25 -12.53 7.71
CA ARG A 101 -14.92 -11.23 7.75
C ARG A 101 -14.37 -10.37 8.89
N ASP A 102 -14.23 -10.96 10.08
CA ASP A 102 -13.73 -10.25 11.25
C ASP A 102 -12.29 -9.74 11.04
N ASN A 103 -11.44 -10.56 10.41
CA ASN A 103 -10.08 -10.17 10.06
C ASN A 103 -10.06 -9.06 9.00
N ALA A 104 -10.92 -9.13 7.98
CA ALA A 104 -11.02 -8.10 6.95
C ALA A 104 -11.48 -6.76 7.54
N GLU A 105 -12.55 -6.76 8.34
CA GLU A 105 -13.04 -5.57 9.05
C GLU A 105 -11.94 -4.97 9.93
N ARG A 106 -11.30 -5.80 10.77
CA ARG A 106 -10.21 -5.34 11.65
C ARG A 106 -9.06 -4.73 10.86
N TYR A 107 -8.68 -5.33 9.73
CA TYR A 107 -7.62 -4.80 8.88
C TYR A 107 -8.00 -3.42 8.31
N ILE A 108 -9.20 -3.30 7.74
CA ILE A 108 -9.71 -2.06 7.14
C ILE A 108 -9.80 -0.95 8.19
N ARG A 109 -10.36 -1.25 9.36
CA ARG A 109 -10.50 -0.25 10.42
C ARG A 109 -9.19 0.15 11.08
N ARG A 110 -8.13 -0.66 11.00
CA ARG A 110 -6.79 -0.31 11.47
C ARG A 110 -6.00 0.52 10.45
N ALA A 111 -6.39 0.51 9.18
CA ALA A 111 -5.72 1.31 8.17
C ALA A 111 -5.83 2.80 8.52
N PRO A 112 -4.71 3.56 8.59
CA PRO A 112 -4.72 4.98 8.95
C PRO A 112 -5.70 5.79 8.10
N ARG A 113 -6.33 6.84 8.66
CA ARG A 113 -7.25 7.73 7.91
C ARG A 113 -6.61 8.36 6.67
N GLN A 114 -5.29 8.49 6.68
CA GLN A 114 -4.53 9.02 5.55
C GLN A 114 -4.58 8.11 4.31
N ILE A 115 -4.90 6.82 4.49
CA ILE A 115 -5.20 5.89 3.40
C ILE A 115 -6.66 6.08 2.99
N ASP A 116 -6.90 7.19 2.32
CA ASP A 116 -8.19 7.62 1.80
C ASP A 116 -8.26 7.36 0.29
N THR A 117 -8.73 6.17 -0.07
CA THR A 117 -8.89 5.73 -1.46
C THR A 117 -10.36 5.60 -1.83
N GLU A 118 -10.69 5.53 -3.13
CA GLU A 118 -12.05 5.26 -3.59
C GLU A 118 -12.62 3.96 -2.98
N TYR A 119 -11.78 2.93 -2.83
CA TYR A 119 -12.14 1.68 -2.16
C TYR A 119 -12.47 1.91 -0.69
N ARG A 120 -11.63 2.67 0.03
CA ARG A 120 -11.84 2.98 1.46
C ARG A 120 -13.19 3.64 1.67
N ARG A 121 -13.49 4.69 0.90
CA ARG A 121 -14.76 5.44 1.00
C ARG A 121 -15.97 4.57 0.72
N ALA A 122 -15.91 3.73 -0.33
CA ALA A 122 -16.99 2.82 -0.67
C ALA A 122 -17.23 1.75 0.42
N ILE A 123 -16.16 1.19 0.98
CA ILE A 123 -16.25 0.20 2.06
C ILE A 123 -16.84 0.82 3.33
N GLU A 124 -16.43 2.04 3.69
CA GLU A 124 -16.98 2.75 4.84
C GLU A 124 -18.46 3.09 4.65
N ALA A 125 -18.85 3.53 3.45
CA ALA A 125 -20.25 3.81 3.13
C ALA A 125 -21.14 2.55 3.16
N GLU A 126 -20.64 1.42 2.66
CA GLU A 126 -21.42 0.17 2.59
C GLU A 126 -21.50 -0.56 3.94
N PHE A 127 -20.39 -0.65 4.68
CA PHE A 127 -20.28 -1.51 5.87
C PHE A 127 -20.15 -0.75 7.20
N GLY A 128 -19.94 0.57 7.18
CA GLY A 128 -19.65 1.34 8.39
C GLY A 128 -18.29 1.01 9.03
N TRP A 129 -17.37 0.43 8.26
CA TRP A 129 -16.05 -0.01 8.73
C TRP A 129 -15.03 1.13 8.81
N THR A 130 -15.33 2.14 9.63
CA THR A 130 -14.53 3.34 9.82
C THR A 130 -13.31 3.12 10.73
N TYR A 131 -12.29 3.98 10.58
CA TYR A 131 -11.04 3.92 11.33
C TYR A 131 -11.24 3.86 12.85
N PHE A 132 -10.63 2.88 13.51
CA PHE A 132 -10.47 2.83 14.97
C PHE A 132 -9.30 3.72 15.38
N GLY A 133 -9.50 5.04 15.38
CA GLY A 133 -8.48 5.97 15.85
C GLY A 133 -8.59 6.18 17.33
N ASN A 134 -7.86 5.39 18.13
CA ASN A 134 -7.68 5.58 19.58
C ASN A 134 -8.90 6.12 20.35
N ASP A 135 -10.11 5.66 20.02
CA ASP A 135 -11.24 5.70 20.94
C ASP A 135 -10.97 4.63 21.99
N GLU A 136 -10.05 4.93 22.90
CA GLU A 136 -10.19 4.47 24.27
C GLU A 136 -11.52 5.05 24.76
N GLY A 137 -12.56 4.24 24.57
CA GLY A 137 -13.85 4.48 25.18
C GLY A 137 -13.64 4.55 26.68
N VAL A 138 -13.62 5.78 27.21
CA VAL A 138 -14.15 6.06 28.54
C VAL A 138 -15.63 5.65 28.49
N ARG A 139 -15.87 4.37 28.77
CA ARG A 139 -17.18 3.80 29.06
C ARG A 139 -17.01 2.69 30.10
N SER A 140 -16.85 3.08 31.36
CA SER A 140 -17.84 2.90 32.45
C SER A 140 -17.22 3.38 33.76
#